data_AF-S8D914-F1
#
_entry.id   AF-S8D914-F1
#
_cell.length_a   1.000
_cell.length_b   1.000
_cell.length_c   1.000
_cell.angle_alpha   90.00
_cell.angle_beta   90.00
_cell.angle_gamma   90.00
#
_symmetry.space_group_name_H-M   'P 1'
#
loop_
_entity.id
_entity.type
_entity.pdbx_description
1 polymer ?
#
loop_
_entity_poly.entity_id
_entity_poly.type
_entity_poly.pdbx_seq_one_letter_code
_entity_poly.pdbx_strand_id
1 'polypeptide(L)'
;GPPRRDAKWWHSTFHTVTAMVGAGVLSLPYAMAYLGWGPGTLVMVLSWCVTLHTMWQITQLHECVPGVRFDRYIDLGKYAFGPKLGPCVVLPQQLVVQIGCDIVYMVTGGSCLKKFFEIVFSDWKPMRQSYWTCIFGGIHFFLSQLPDFNSVTGVSVAAAVMSL
;
A
#
# COMPACT_ATOMS: atom_id res chain seq x y z
N GLY A 1 24.69 -2.04 -18.07
CA GLY A 1 25.38 -2.89 -17.09
C GLY A 1 24.36 -3.56 -16.19
N PRO A 2 24.64 -4.73 -15.61
CA PRO A 2 23.70 -5.37 -14.69
C PRO A 2 23.44 -4.44 -13.48
N PRO A 3 22.20 -4.43 -12.94
CA PRO A 3 21.85 -3.57 -11.81
C PRO A 3 22.72 -3.91 -10.59
N ARG A 4 23.29 -2.90 -9.95
CA ARG A 4 24.07 -3.03 -8.70
C ARG A 4 23.18 -3.60 -7.59
N ARG A 5 23.60 -4.71 -6.99
CA ARG A 5 22.88 -5.40 -5.90
C ARG A 5 23.48 -5.02 -4.54
N ASP A 6 23.51 -3.73 -4.22
CA ASP A 6 24.09 -3.21 -2.96
C ASP A 6 23.07 -3.11 -1.80
N ALA A 7 21.87 -3.69 -1.96
CA ALA A 7 20.80 -3.62 -0.98
C ALA A 7 21.05 -4.55 0.22
N LYS A 8 21.15 -3.97 1.42
CA LYS A 8 21.25 -4.69 2.71
C LYS A 8 19.87 -5.05 3.25
N TRP A 9 19.81 -6.07 4.12
CA TRP A 9 18.56 -6.53 4.75
C TRP A 9 17.78 -5.39 5.43
N TRP A 10 18.49 -4.45 6.07
CA TRP A 10 17.87 -3.32 6.76
C TRP A 10 17.16 -2.34 5.83
N HIS A 11 17.67 -2.15 4.60
CA HIS A 11 16.96 -1.35 3.59
C HIS A 11 15.63 -2.02 3.22
N SER A 12 15.64 -3.35 3.03
CA SER A 12 14.41 -4.10 2.76
C SER A 12 13.43 -3.98 3.92
N THR A 13 13.89 -4.12 5.16
CA THR A 13 13.03 -3.99 6.35
C THR A 13 12.38 -2.62 6.42
N PHE A 14 13.14 -1.54 6.23
CA PHE A 14 12.57 -0.20 6.24
C PHE A 14 11.56 0.03 5.13
N HIS A 15 11.87 -0.37 3.89
CA HIS A 15 10.93 -0.22 2.78
C HIS A 15 9.64 -1.01 3.02
N THR A 16 9.72 -2.22 3.58
CA THR A 16 8.54 -3.00 3.95
C THR A 16 7.73 -2.32 5.05
N VAL A 17 8.37 -1.83 6.11
CA VAL A 17 7.68 -1.13 7.21
C VAL A 17 7.00 0.14 6.69
N THR A 18 7.72 0.98 5.93
CA THR A 18 7.15 2.21 5.36
C THR A 18 5.99 1.91 4.41
N ALA A 19 6.05 0.81 3.63
CA ALA A 19 4.94 0.41 2.77
C ALA A 19 3.70 -0.07 3.57
N MET A 20 3.90 -0.64 4.77
CA MET A 20 2.82 -1.11 5.63
C MET A 20 2.23 -0.01 6.53
N VAL A 21 3.05 0.95 6.96
CA VAL A 21 2.64 2.11 7.76
C VAL A 21 1.95 3.11 6.84
N GLY A 22 0.64 2.94 6.68
CA GLY A 22 -0.19 3.79 5.85
C GLY A 22 -1.64 3.86 6.33
N ALA A 23 -2.58 4.05 5.40
CA ALA A 23 -4.01 4.19 5.74
C ALA A 23 -4.58 2.98 6.51
N GLY A 24 -4.01 1.79 6.32
CA GLY A 24 -4.40 0.57 7.05
C GLY A 24 -4.14 0.62 8.56
N VAL A 25 -3.14 1.38 9.03
CA VAL A 25 -2.84 1.50 10.47
C VAL A 25 -3.80 2.47 11.17
N LEU A 26 -4.39 3.42 10.42
CA LEU A 26 -5.31 4.42 10.98
C LEU A 26 -6.59 3.81 11.56
N SER A 27 -7.02 2.66 11.07
CA SER A 27 -8.20 1.94 11.58
C SER A 27 -7.88 1.01 12.77
N LEU A 28 -6.60 0.76 13.05
CA LEU A 28 -6.18 -0.16 14.10
C LEU A 28 -6.64 0.27 15.50
N PRO A 29 -6.52 1.55 15.93
CA PRO A 29 -7.00 1.97 17.26
C PRO A 29 -8.52 1.79 17.40
N TYR A 30 -9.26 2.07 16.33
CA TYR A 30 -10.70 1.86 16.30
C TYR A 30 -11.04 0.38 16.46
N ALA A 31 -10.40 -0.52 15.70
CA ALA A 31 -10.59 -1.96 15.82
C ALA A 31 -10.25 -2.48 17.23
N MET A 32 -9.15 -1.99 17.83
CA MET A 32 -8.75 -2.32 19.20
C MET A 32 -9.78 -1.85 20.24
N ALA A 33 -10.44 -0.72 20.01
CA ALA A 33 -11.51 -0.24 20.91
C ALA A 33 -12.74 -1.16 20.90
N TYR A 34 -13.07 -1.78 19.77
CA TYR A 34 -14.18 -2.75 19.68
C TYR A 34 -13.80 -4.14 20.22
N LEU A 35 -12.59 -4.62 19.93
CA LEU A 35 -12.13 -5.95 20.33
C LEU A 35 -11.64 -6.01 21.79
N GLY A 36 -11.31 -4.86 22.37
CA GLY A 36 -10.64 -4.77 23.66
C GLY A 36 -9.18 -5.22 23.59
N TRP A 37 -8.45 -5.00 24.69
CA TRP A 37 -7.00 -5.19 24.71
C TRP A 37 -6.59 -6.65 24.54
N GLY A 38 -7.19 -7.59 25.28
CA GLY A 38 -6.85 -9.01 25.21
C GLY A 38 -7.09 -9.64 23.83
N PRO A 39 -8.33 -9.67 23.33
CA PRO A 39 -8.64 -10.22 22.01
C PRO A 39 -7.95 -9.46 20.86
N GLY A 40 -7.86 -8.13 20.96
CA GLY A 40 -7.17 -7.30 19.98
C GLY A 40 -5.69 -7.65 19.86
N THR A 41 -4.97 -7.72 20.99
CA THR A 41 -3.54 -8.09 20.99
C THR A 41 -3.33 -9.52 20.49
N LEU A 42 -4.20 -10.46 20.85
CA LEU A 42 -4.12 -11.83 20.33
C LEU A 42 -4.21 -11.87 18.80
N VAL A 43 -5.21 -11.19 18.22
CA VAL A 43 -5.39 -11.13 16.76
C VAL A 43 -4.19 -10.44 16.08
N MET A 44 -3.63 -9.40 16.69
CA MET A 44 -2.42 -8.75 16.18
C MET A 44 -1.22 -9.70 16.14
N VAL A 45 -0.98 -10.45 17.22
CA VAL A 45 0.14 -11.42 17.26
C VAL A 45 -0.07 -12.53 16.24
N LEU A 46 -1.29 -13.06 16.11
CA LEU A 46 -1.61 -14.08 15.11
C LEU A 46 -1.41 -13.56 13.69
N SER A 47 -1.89 -12.36 13.39
CA SER A 47 -1.71 -11.70 12.10
C SER A 47 -0.22 -11.49 11.77
N TRP A 48 0.58 -11.08 12.76
CA TRP A 48 2.01 -10.93 12.61
C TRP A 48 2.71 -12.26 12.28
N CYS A 49 2.38 -13.34 13.00
CA CYS A 49 2.91 -14.68 12.72
C CYS A 49 2.56 -15.15 11.29
N VAL A 50 1.31 -14.97 10.87
CA VAL A 50 0.87 -15.30 9.50
C VAL A 50 1.61 -14.46 8.46
N THR A 51 1.83 -13.18 8.74
CA THR A 51 2.57 -12.28 7.84
C THR A 51 4.02 -12.73 7.67
N LEU A 52 4.72 -13.05 8.77
CA LEU A 52 6.08 -13.57 8.70
C LEU A 52 6.17 -14.89 7.95
N HIS A 53 5.22 -15.80 8.19
CA HIS A 53 5.17 -17.09 7.51
C HIS A 53 4.98 -16.91 6.00
N THR A 54 4.04 -16.06 5.58
CA THR A 54 3.78 -15.80 4.15
C THR A 54 4.95 -15.07 3.47
N MET A 55 5.60 -14.11 4.14
CA MET A 55 6.83 -13.48 3.64
C MET A 55 7.95 -14.50 3.39
N TRP A 56 8.14 -15.43 4.33
CA TRP A 56 9.11 -16.50 4.17
C TRP A 56 8.77 -17.40 2.98
N GLN A 57 7.51 -17.82 2.86
CA GLN A 57 7.05 -18.66 1.74
C GLN A 57 7.28 -17.97 0.39
N ILE A 58 6.89 -16.70 0.24
CA ILE A 58 7.08 -15.95 -1.01
C ILE A 58 8.57 -15.84 -1.37
N THR A 59 9.43 -15.63 -0.37
CA THR A 59 10.89 -15.56 -0.58
C THR A 59 11.44 -16.88 -1.12
N GLN A 60 11.00 -18.02 -0.57
CA GLN A 60 11.40 -19.34 -1.07
C GLN A 60 10.84 -19.63 -2.46
N LEU A 61 9.61 -19.18 -2.73
CA LEU A 61 8.93 -19.40 -4.00
C LEU A 61 9.46 -18.51 -5.14
N HIS A 62 10.10 -17.39 -4.80
CA HIS A 62 10.62 -16.42 -5.77
C HIS A 62 11.65 -17.00 -6.75
N GLU A 63 12.50 -17.92 -6.26
CA GLU A 63 13.55 -18.59 -7.04
C GLU A 63 13.45 -20.12 -6.90
N CYS A 64 12.22 -20.66 -6.79
CA CYS A 64 12.00 -22.09 -6.59
C CYS A 64 12.45 -22.97 -7.76
N VAL A 65 12.63 -22.37 -8.94
CA VAL A 65 13.18 -23.02 -10.14
C VAL A 65 14.54 -22.40 -10.45
N PRO A 66 15.63 -23.20 -10.54
CA PRO A 66 16.95 -22.68 -10.86
C PRO A 66 16.96 -21.85 -12.15
N GLY A 67 17.41 -20.60 -12.07
CA GLY A 67 17.52 -19.69 -13.22
C GLY A 67 16.22 -18.96 -13.61
N VAL A 68 15.10 -19.19 -12.92
CA VAL A 68 13.84 -18.47 -13.12
C VAL A 68 13.52 -17.65 -11.88
N ARG A 69 13.11 -16.41 -12.09
CA ARG A 69 12.75 -15.47 -11.02
C ARG A 69 11.30 -15.03 -11.20
N PHE A 70 10.47 -15.28 -10.18
CA PHE A 70 9.04 -14.97 -10.22
C PHE A 70 8.74 -13.62 -9.55
N ASP A 71 9.02 -12.52 -10.25
CA ASP A 71 8.84 -11.16 -9.71
C ASP A 71 7.37 -10.73 -9.49
N ARG A 72 6.38 -11.51 -9.96
CA ARG A 72 4.96 -11.17 -9.84
C ARG A 72 4.15 -12.36 -9.35
N TYR A 73 3.16 -12.08 -8.50
CA TYR A 73 2.22 -13.09 -8.01
C TYR A 73 1.50 -13.84 -9.14
N ILE A 74 1.17 -13.16 -10.23
CA ILE A 74 0.51 -13.80 -11.37
C ILE A 74 1.41 -14.83 -12.06
N ASP A 75 2.71 -14.60 -12.11
CA ASP A 75 3.66 -15.51 -12.76
C ASP A 75 3.93 -16.72 -11.86
N LEU A 76 4.00 -16.50 -10.56
CA LEU A 76 4.02 -17.58 -9.57
C LEU A 76 2.71 -18.41 -9.61
N GLY A 77 1.56 -17.74 -9.74
CA GLY A 77 0.27 -18.40 -9.89
C GLY A 77 0.17 -19.23 -11.16
N LYS A 78 0.67 -18.73 -12.30
CA LYS A 78 0.77 -19.50 -13.55
C LYS A 78 1.65 -20.73 -13.39
N TYR A 79 2.75 -20.62 -12.66
CA TYR A 79 3.64 -21.74 -12.39
C TYR A 79 2.97 -22.80 -11.51
N ALA A 80 2.31 -22.39 -10.42
CA ALA A 80 1.69 -23.32 -9.47
C ALA A 80 0.38 -23.97 -9.95
N PHE A 81 -0.49 -23.21 -10.63
CA PHE A 81 -1.84 -23.66 -11.02
C PHE A 81 -2.03 -23.79 -12.53
N GLY A 82 -0.99 -23.53 -13.32
CA GLY A 82 -1.03 -23.57 -14.77
C GLY A 82 -1.47 -22.24 -15.43
N PRO A 83 -1.34 -22.14 -16.76
CA PRO A 83 -1.41 -20.86 -17.49
C PRO A 83 -2.79 -20.21 -17.50
N LYS A 84 -3.86 -20.96 -17.26
CA LYS A 84 -5.25 -20.46 -17.27
C LYS A 84 -5.80 -20.26 -15.85
N LEU A 85 -5.64 -21.24 -14.96
CA LEU A 85 -6.18 -21.17 -13.61
C LEU A 85 -5.37 -20.24 -12.69
N GLY A 86 -4.05 -20.19 -12.84
CA GLY A 86 -3.19 -19.31 -12.05
C GLY A 86 -3.61 -17.84 -12.10
N PRO A 87 -3.68 -17.22 -13.29
CA PRO A 87 -4.19 -15.86 -13.44
C PRO A 87 -5.62 -15.70 -12.94
N CYS A 88 -6.49 -16.67 -13.19
CA CYS A 88 -7.89 -16.62 -12.77
C CYS A 88 -8.05 -16.54 -11.24
N VAL A 89 -7.18 -17.19 -10.47
CA VAL A 89 -7.21 -17.15 -9.00
C VAL A 89 -6.50 -15.92 -8.44
N VAL A 90 -5.32 -15.59 -8.97
CA VAL A 90 -4.48 -14.51 -8.42
C VAL A 90 -5.00 -13.11 -8.77
N LEU A 91 -5.43 -12.89 -10.01
CA LEU A 91 -5.83 -11.56 -10.47
C LEU A 91 -7.02 -10.98 -9.68
N PRO A 92 -8.12 -11.71 -9.41
CA PRO A 92 -9.22 -11.16 -8.65
C PRO A 92 -8.80 -10.70 -7.25
N GLN A 93 -8.00 -11.49 -6.54
CA GLN A 93 -7.52 -11.12 -5.21
C GLN A 93 -6.60 -9.89 -5.27
N GLN A 94 -5.69 -9.84 -6.25
CA GLN A 94 -4.80 -8.70 -6.44
C GLN A 94 -5.57 -7.42 -6.78
N LEU A 95 -6.57 -7.50 -7.66
CA LEU A 95 -7.41 -6.37 -8.05
C LEU A 95 -8.29 -5.88 -6.89
N VAL A 96 -8.88 -6.78 -6.11
CA VAL A 96 -9.70 -6.41 -4.94
C VAL A 96 -8.84 -5.63 -3.94
N VAL A 97 -7.64 -6.11 -3.62
CA VAL A 97 -6.73 -5.42 -2.70
C VAL A 97 -6.29 -4.07 -3.27
N GLN A 98 -5.88 -4.01 -4.54
CA GLN A 98 -5.41 -2.77 -5.15
C GLN A 98 -6.52 -1.71 -5.24
N ILE A 99 -7.67 -2.06 -5.80
CA ILE A 99 -8.81 -1.15 -5.95
C ILE A 99 -9.31 -0.70 -4.57
N GLY A 100 -9.42 -1.62 -3.62
CA GLY A 100 -9.84 -1.28 -2.26
C GLY A 100 -8.87 -0.31 -1.58
N CYS A 101 -7.57 -0.57 -1.69
CA CYS A 101 -6.51 0.29 -1.18
C CYS A 101 -6.60 1.70 -1.80
N ASP A 102 -6.71 1.79 -3.13
CA ASP A 102 -6.80 3.05 -3.85
C ASP A 102 -8.04 3.86 -3.42
N ILE A 103 -9.20 3.21 -3.25
CA ILE A 103 -10.42 3.87 -2.75
C ILE A 103 -10.19 4.46 -1.34
N VAL A 104 -9.62 3.67 -0.43
CA VAL A 104 -9.38 4.10 0.96
C VAL A 104 -8.42 5.29 0.98
N TYR A 105 -7.35 5.26 0.19
CA TYR A 105 -6.41 6.38 0.10
C TYR A 105 -7.04 7.63 -0.52
N MET A 106 -7.86 7.49 -1.56
CA MET A 106 -8.55 8.63 -2.18
C MET A 106 -9.53 9.31 -1.22
N VAL A 107 -10.34 8.53 -0.49
CA VAL A 107 -11.31 9.06 0.47
C VAL A 107 -10.60 9.70 1.67
N THR A 108 -9.56 9.04 2.18
CA THR A 108 -8.78 9.54 3.33
C THR A 108 -8.04 10.83 2.97
N GLY A 109 -7.33 10.84 1.84
CA GLY A 109 -6.62 12.02 1.34
C GLY A 109 -7.56 13.20 1.07
N GLY A 110 -8.71 12.95 0.45
CA GLY A 110 -9.74 13.99 0.28
C GLY A 110 -10.29 14.51 1.61
N SER A 111 -10.42 13.66 2.64
CA SER A 111 -10.88 14.06 3.97
C SER A 111 -9.85 14.91 4.69
N CYS A 112 -8.57 14.58 4.55
CA CYS A 112 -7.46 15.38 5.06
C CYS A 112 -7.40 16.75 4.37
N LEU A 113 -7.52 16.78 3.04
CA LEU A 113 -7.52 18.03 2.26
C LEU A 113 -8.68 18.95 2.67
N LYS A 114 -9.88 18.40 2.86
CA LYS A 114 -11.04 19.14 3.36
C LYS A 114 -10.73 19.79 4.72
N LYS A 115 -10.27 19.00 5.70
CA LYS A 115 -9.97 19.50 7.05
C LYS A 115 -8.88 20.56 7.03
N PHE A 116 -7.82 20.36 6.23
CA PHE A 116 -6.77 21.36 6.06
C PHE A 116 -7.34 22.69 5.56
N PHE A 117 -8.20 22.64 4.55
CA PHE A 117 -8.81 23.84 3.99
C PHE A 117 -9.73 24.56 4.99
N GLU A 118 -10.53 23.82 5.75
CA GLU A 118 -11.40 24.37 6.81
C GLU A 118 -10.62 25.03 7.95
N ILE A 119 -9.41 24.54 8.25
CA ILE A 119 -8.53 25.14 9.26
C ILE A 119 -7.89 26.44 8.74
N VAL A 120 -7.45 26.47 7.48
CA VAL A 120 -6.76 27.63 6.88
C VAL A 120 -7.74 28.75 6.51
N PHE A 121 -8.96 28.41 6.07
CA PHE A 121 -9.95 29.36 5.61
C PHE A 121 -11.22 29.28 6.48
N SER A 122 -11.29 30.13 7.51
CA SER A 122 -12.36 30.08 8.53
C SER A 122 -13.76 30.47 8.03
N ASP A 123 -13.86 31.24 6.93
CA ASP A 123 -15.14 31.74 6.39
C ASP A 123 -15.63 30.96 5.14
N TRP A 124 -15.12 29.75 4.92
CA TRP A 124 -15.47 28.98 3.73
C TRP A 124 -16.79 28.22 3.85
N LYS A 125 -17.58 28.19 2.76
CA LYS A 125 -18.83 27.43 2.72
C LYS A 125 -18.56 25.93 2.71
N PRO A 126 -19.12 25.13 3.63
CA PRO A 126 -18.86 23.70 3.68
C PRO A 126 -19.32 23.02 2.39
N MET A 127 -18.38 22.31 1.75
CA MET A 127 -18.60 21.53 0.53
C MET A 127 -18.69 20.03 0.85
N ARG A 128 -19.45 19.29 0.04
CA ARG A 128 -19.61 17.84 0.20
C ARG A 128 -18.25 17.12 0.06
N GLN A 129 -18.03 16.11 0.90
CA GLN A 129 -16.80 15.32 0.93
C GLN A 129 -16.43 14.71 -0.43
N SER A 130 -17.43 14.30 -1.21
CA SER A 130 -17.24 13.73 -2.55
C SER A 130 -16.45 14.66 -3.48
N TYR A 131 -16.67 15.97 -3.40
CA TYR A 131 -15.93 16.93 -4.23
C TYR A 131 -14.46 17.02 -3.82
N TRP A 132 -14.16 17.00 -2.52
CA TRP A 132 -12.77 16.96 -2.03
C TRP A 132 -12.04 15.69 -2.45
N THR A 133 -12.72 14.55 -2.41
CA THR A 133 -12.17 13.28 -2.94
C THR A 133 -11.93 13.37 -4.45
N CYS A 134 -12.84 13.97 -5.24
CA CYS A 134 -12.62 14.18 -6.67
C CYS A 134 -11.46 15.15 -6.96
N ILE A 135 -11.31 16.23 -6.18
CA ILE A 135 -10.18 17.17 -6.31
C ILE A 135 -8.86 16.45 -6.02
N PHE A 136 -8.79 15.71 -4.91
CA PHE A 136 -7.60 14.94 -4.54
C PHE A 136 -7.25 13.88 -5.59
N GLY A 137 -8.25 13.17 -6.12
CA GLY A 137 -8.09 12.22 -7.21
C GLY A 137 -7.68 12.86 -8.53
N GLY A 138 -8.19 14.05 -8.85
CA GLY A 138 -7.78 14.83 -10.01
C GLY A 138 -6.29 15.18 -9.97
N ILE A 139 -5.80 15.65 -8.82
CA ILE A 139 -4.36 15.91 -8.61
C ILE A 139 -3.54 14.63 -8.84
N HIS A 140 -3.97 13.50 -8.29
CA HIS A 140 -3.28 12.21 -8.47
C HIS A 140 -3.33 11.72 -9.92
N PHE A 141 -4.42 11.98 -10.64
CA PHE A 141 -4.53 11.65 -12.06
C PHE A 141 -3.50 12.40 -12.91
N PHE A 142 -3.28 13.69 -12.64
CA PHE A 142 -2.23 14.44 -13.32
C PHE A 142 -0.83 13.94 -12.94
N LEU A 143 -0.59 13.69 -11.66
CA LEU A 143 0.67 13.13 -11.18
C LEU A 143 0.96 11.74 -11.78
N SER A 144 -0.06 10.92 -12.04
CA SER A 144 0.12 9.59 -12.63
C SER A 144 0.50 9.62 -14.12
N GLN A 145 0.30 10.74 -14.80
CA GLN A 145 0.78 10.92 -16.18
C GLN A 145 2.28 11.23 -16.25
N LEU A 146 2.94 11.48 -15.11
CA LEU A 146 4.37 11.74 -15.09
C LEU A 146 5.15 10.46 -15.45
N PRO A 147 6.05 10.51 -16.44
CA PRO A 147 6.60 9.31 -17.07
C PRO A 147 7.68 8.59 -16.25
N ASP A 148 8.21 9.20 -15.19
CA ASP A 148 9.35 8.63 -14.44
C ASP A 148 9.29 8.96 -12.94
N PHE A 149 9.71 8.04 -12.08
CA PHE A 149 9.82 8.24 -10.63
C PHE A 149 10.72 9.43 -10.27
N ASN A 150 11.73 9.71 -11.10
CA ASN A 150 12.59 10.89 -10.94
C ASN A 150 11.82 12.22 -11.03
N SER A 151 10.73 12.28 -11.79
CA SER A 151 9.87 13.46 -11.90
C SER A 151 8.90 13.64 -10.72
N VAL A 152 8.69 12.58 -9.94
CA VAL A 152 7.87 12.58 -8.71
C VAL A 152 8.75 12.74 -7.46
N THR A 153 10.08 12.76 -7.60
CA THR A 153 11.03 12.92 -6.48
C THR A 153 10.70 14.12 -5.60
N GLY A 154 10.24 15.24 -6.16
CA GLY A 154 9.81 16.40 -5.38
C GLY A 154 8.63 16.11 -4.45
N VAL A 155 7.64 15.34 -4.90
CA VAL A 155 6.52 14.89 -4.08
C VAL A 155 7.01 13.90 -3.02
N SER A 156 7.91 12.98 -3.38
CA SER A 156 8.50 12.02 -2.45
C SER A 156 9.32 12.70 -1.36
N VAL A 157 10.09 13.75 -1.69
CA VAL A 157 10.86 14.55 -0.72
C VAL A 157 9.92 15.33 0.20
N ALA A 158 8.88 15.98 -0.33
CA ALA A 158 7.89 16.68 0.50
C ALA A 158 7.16 15.71 1.45
N ALA A 159 6.77 14.53 0.96
CA ALA A 159 6.16 13.48 1.78
C ALA A 159 7.11 12.99 2.87
N ALA A 160 8.41 12.82 2.57
CA ALA A 160 9.42 12.44 3.55
C ALA A 160 9.62 13.51 4.63
N VAL A 161 9.63 14.79 4.27
CA VAL A 161 9.72 15.91 5.23
C VAL A 161 8.48 15.99 6.12
N MET A 162 7.28 15.76 5.58
CA MET A 162 6.04 15.77 6.38
C MET A 162 5.86 14.54 7.28
N SER A 163 6.65 13.47 7.06
CA SER A 163 6.60 12.24 7.86
C SER A 163 7.65 12.19 8.98
N LEU A 164 8.53 13.19 9.06
CA LEU A 164 9.49 13.43 10.15
C LEU A 164 8.83 14.29 11.24
#